data_AF-A0A644T5U4-F1
#
_entry.id   AF-A0A644T5U4-F1
#
_cell.length_a   1.000
_cell.length_b   1.000
_cell.length_c   1.000
_cell.angle_alpha   90.00
_cell.angle_beta   90.00
_cell.angle_gamma   90.00
#
_symmetry.space_group_name_H-M   'P 1'
#
loop_
_entity.id
_entity.type
_entity.pdbx_description
1 polymer ?
#
loop_
_entity_poly.entity_id
_entity_poly.type
_entity_poly.pdbx_seq_one_letter_code
_entity_poly.pdbx_strand_id
1 'polypeptide(L)'
;MDNELIDENRDLNVEMKNILYKSNLSFDETRAFFDGLQYLPDEDKQQFIEILSEEPELIYPLYINFKAKLKALESEDPEKEWDQIVEDELAMLDDYLDKKGIKEDN
;
A
#
# COMPACT_ATOMS: atom_id res chain seq x y z
N MET A 1 20.73 5.52 -28.50
CA MET A 1 19.29 5.80 -28.57
C MET A 1 18.69 4.56 -29.19
N ASP A 2 18.08 3.62 -28.48
CA ASP A 2 17.52 3.65 -27.13
C ASP A 2 17.61 2.24 -26.53
N ASN A 3 18.09 2.16 -25.29
CA ASN A 3 18.05 0.93 -24.48
C ASN A 3 16.71 0.94 -23.73
N GLU A 4 15.60 0.63 -24.39
CA GLU A 4 14.32 0.42 -23.71
C GLU A 4 13.60 -0.77 -24.36
N LEU A 5 14.14 -1.95 -24.11
CA LEU A 5 13.42 -3.22 -24.18
C LEU A 5 13.65 -3.91 -22.84
N ILE A 6 13.02 -3.41 -21.79
CA ILE A 6 13.02 -4.06 -20.47
C ILE A 6 11.58 -4.30 -20.06
N ASP A 7 11.23 -5.59 -20.07
CA ASP A 7 10.18 -6.27 -19.31
C ASP A 7 8.76 -6.47 -19.89
N GLU A 8 8.67 -7.11 -21.07
CA GLU A 8 7.38 -7.59 -21.63
C GLU A 8 6.83 -8.87 -20.95
N ASN A 9 7.34 -9.30 -19.78
CA ASN A 9 6.81 -10.45 -19.02
C ASN A 9 6.91 -10.26 -17.50
N ARG A 10 6.56 -9.07 -17.01
CA ARG A 10 6.43 -8.81 -15.57
C ARG A 10 5.18 -9.46 -15.00
N ASP A 11 5.34 -10.55 -14.25
CA ASP A 11 4.25 -11.08 -13.43
C ASP A 11 4.12 -10.22 -12.17
N LEU A 12 3.17 -9.28 -12.20
CA LEU A 12 2.87 -8.34 -11.11
C LEU A 12 2.66 -9.07 -9.78
N ASN A 13 2.10 -10.28 -9.79
CA ASN A 13 1.87 -11.04 -8.56
C ASN A 13 3.16 -11.59 -7.96
N VAL A 14 4.12 -11.98 -8.80
CA VAL A 14 5.45 -12.42 -8.35
C VAL A 14 6.20 -11.24 -7.74
N GLU A 15 6.18 -10.08 -8.40
CA GLU A 15 6.84 -8.88 -7.88
C GLU A 15 6.24 -8.40 -6.58
N MET A 16 4.91 -8.30 -6.51
CA MET A 16 4.20 -7.93 -5.29
C MET A 16 4.56 -8.85 -4.13
N LYS A 17 4.53 -10.18 -4.35
CA LYS A 17 4.96 -11.15 -3.32
C LYS A 17 6.40 -10.88 -2.87
N ASN A 18 7.32 -10.70 -3.80
CA ASN A 18 8.73 -10.49 -3.50
C ASN A 18 8.96 -9.22 -2.67
N ILE A 19 8.21 -8.15 -2.92
CA ILE A 19 8.26 -6.91 -2.14
C ILE A 19 7.73 -7.16 -0.73
N LEU A 20 6.54 -7.76 -0.61
CA LEU A 20 5.92 -8.02 0.69
C LEU A 20 6.76 -8.98 1.56
N TYR A 21 7.38 -10.01 0.98
CA TYR A 21 8.24 -10.94 1.71
C TYR A 21 9.53 -10.32 2.25
N LYS A 22 9.95 -9.17 1.73
CA LYS A 22 11.10 -8.41 2.25
C LYS A 22 10.72 -7.42 3.35
N SER A 23 9.42 -7.25 3.60
CA SER A 23 8.92 -6.36 4.65
C SER A 23 9.02 -7.01 6.05
N ASN A 24 8.67 -6.24 7.08
CA ASN A 24 8.59 -6.73 8.46
C ASN A 24 7.26 -7.44 8.78
N LEU A 25 6.40 -7.70 7.79
CA LEU A 25 5.17 -8.45 7.98
C LEU A 25 5.48 -9.92 8.28
N SER A 26 4.72 -10.52 9.19
CA SER A 26 4.72 -11.96 9.37
C SER A 26 4.16 -12.67 8.13
N PHE A 27 4.33 -13.99 8.06
CA PHE A 27 3.85 -14.79 6.93
C PHE A 27 2.32 -14.66 6.73
N ASP A 28 1.56 -14.71 7.82
CA ASP A 28 0.09 -14.60 7.77
C ASP A 28 -0.36 -13.21 7.35
N GLU A 29 0.34 -12.16 7.81
CA GLU A 29 0.07 -10.77 7.42
C GLU A 29 0.40 -10.53 5.95
N THR A 30 1.56 -11.01 5.49
CA THR A 30 1.96 -10.98 4.07
C THR A 30 0.91 -11.64 3.19
N ARG A 31 0.44 -12.83 3.59
CA ARG A 31 -0.58 -13.56 2.84
C ARG A 31 -1.90 -12.79 2.80
N ALA A 32 -2.40 -12.36 3.97
CA ALA A 32 -3.66 -11.64 4.06
C ALA A 32 -3.64 -10.34 3.25
N PHE A 33 -2.51 -9.61 3.27
CA PHE A 33 -2.36 -8.39 2.51
C PHE A 33 -2.27 -8.66 1.02
N PHE A 34 -1.47 -9.64 0.60
CA PHE A 34 -1.35 -10.05 -0.79
C PHE A 34 -2.72 -10.46 -1.37
N ASP A 35 -3.50 -11.25 -0.63
CA ASP A 35 -4.84 -11.69 -1.03
C ASP A 35 -5.78 -10.48 -1.22
N GLY A 36 -5.66 -9.44 -0.38
CA GLY A 36 -6.37 -8.17 -0.53
C GLY A 36 -5.96 -7.36 -1.76
N LEU A 37 -4.66 -7.31 -2.07
CA LEU A 37 -4.14 -6.59 -3.23
C LEU A 37 -4.53 -7.26 -4.57
N GLN A 38 -4.98 -8.52 -4.56
CA GLN A 38 -5.48 -9.18 -5.77
C GLN A 38 -6.70 -8.50 -6.38
N TYR A 39 -7.48 -7.77 -5.56
CA TYR A 39 -8.67 -7.05 -5.99
C TYR A 39 -8.37 -5.72 -6.69
N LEU A 40 -7.12 -5.25 -6.65
CA LEU A 40 -6.73 -4.05 -7.37
C LEU A 40 -6.66 -4.33 -8.89
N PRO A 41 -7.08 -3.38 -9.74
CA PRO A 41 -6.73 -3.35 -11.16
C PRO A 41 -5.22 -3.48 -11.38
N ASP A 42 -4.81 -4.00 -12.53
CA ASP A 42 -3.39 -4.22 -12.83
C ASP A 42 -2.58 -2.91 -12.89
N GLU A 43 -3.20 -1.82 -13.34
CA GLU A 43 -2.61 -0.47 -13.33
C GLU A 43 -2.28 0.00 -11.91
N ASP A 44 -3.21 -0.21 -10.96
CA ASP A 44 -3.04 0.16 -9.56
C ASP A 44 -2.00 -0.76 -8.89
N LYS A 45 -1.98 -2.06 -9.22
CA LYS A 45 -0.95 -2.99 -8.74
C LYS A 45 0.44 -2.54 -9.20
N GLN A 46 0.57 -2.10 -10.44
CA GLN A 46 1.84 -1.64 -10.97
C GLN A 46 2.33 -0.38 -10.24
N GLN A 47 1.46 0.62 -10.04
CA GLN A 47 1.80 1.81 -9.24
C GLN A 47 2.20 1.43 -7.81
N PHE A 48 1.46 0.50 -7.21
CA PHE A 48 1.75 0.03 -5.86
C PHE A 48 3.11 -0.67 -5.77
N ILE A 49 3.47 -1.49 -6.76
CA ILE A 49 4.79 -2.13 -6.88
C ILE A 49 5.90 -1.08 -7.00
N GLU A 50 5.70 -0.07 -7.84
CA GLU A 50 6.68 1.01 -8.04
C GLU A 50 6.92 1.78 -6.74
N ILE A 51 5.85 2.28 -6.11
CA ILE A 51 5.93 3.04 -4.83
C ILE A 51 6.59 2.19 -3.74
N LEU A 52 6.15 0.94 -3.54
CA LEU A 52 6.69 0.11 -2.46
C LEU A 52 8.13 -0.38 -2.71
N SER A 53 8.58 -0.40 -3.96
CA SER A 53 9.97 -0.70 -4.29
C SER A 53 10.90 0.45 -3.90
N GLU A 54 10.42 1.69 -4.02
CA GLU A 54 11.13 2.90 -3.64
C GLU A 54 11.04 3.19 -2.14
N GLU A 55 9.87 2.97 -1.55
CA GLU A 55 9.56 3.27 -0.15
C GLU A 55 9.02 2.03 0.60
N PRO A 56 9.86 1.01 0.85
CA PRO A 56 9.44 -0.22 1.53
C PRO A 56 8.98 0.01 2.99
N GLU A 57 9.32 1.14 3.60
CA GLU A 57 8.81 1.54 4.92
C GLU A 57 7.29 1.74 4.95
N LEU A 58 6.65 2.02 3.80
CA LEU A 58 5.21 2.24 3.69
C LEU A 58 4.39 0.95 3.76
N ILE A 59 5.02 -0.22 3.56
CA ILE A 59 4.33 -1.51 3.52
C ILE A 59 3.54 -1.77 4.82
N TYR A 60 4.17 -1.53 5.97
CA TYR A 60 3.53 -1.81 7.25
C TYR A 60 2.38 -0.85 7.57
N PRO A 61 2.53 0.49 7.44
CA PRO A 61 1.42 1.43 7.53
C PRO A 61 0.23 1.07 6.61
N LEU A 62 0.50 0.76 5.33
CA LEU A 62 -0.55 0.40 4.38
C LEU A 62 -1.29 -0.87 4.78
N TYR A 63 -0.57 -1.88 5.28
CA TYR A 63 -1.18 -3.08 5.82
C TYR A 63 -2.09 -2.79 7.03
N ILE A 64 -1.66 -1.92 7.95
CA ILE A 64 -2.47 -1.53 9.11
C ILE A 64 -3.75 -0.82 8.65
N ASN A 65 -3.65 0.11 7.70
CA ASN A 65 -4.81 0.83 7.16
C ASN A 65 -5.77 -0.13 6.44
N PHE A 66 -5.24 -1.09 5.68
CA PHE A 66 -6.03 -2.16 5.07
C PHE A 66 -6.79 -2.97 6.14
N LYS A 67 -6.12 -3.38 7.23
CA LYS A 67 -6.77 -4.12 8.33
C LYS A 67 -7.82 -3.29 9.06
N ALA A 68 -7.57 -2.00 9.27
CA ALA A 68 -8.54 -1.10 9.89
C ALA A 68 -9.80 -1.00 9.02
N LYS A 69 -9.64 -0.77 7.72
CA LYS A 69 -10.73 -0.70 6.74
C LYS A 69 -11.54 -1.99 6.69
N LEU A 70 -10.87 -3.16 6.69
CA LEU A 70 -11.57 -4.45 6.78
C LEU A 70 -12.39 -4.58 8.07
N LYS A 71 -11.87 -4.10 9.20
CA LYS A 71 -12.58 -4.14 10.49
C LYS A 71 -13.78 -3.19 10.53
N ALA A 72 -13.68 -2.02 9.89
CA ALA A 72 -14.79 -1.06 9.80
C ALA A 72 -16.02 -1.66 9.11
N LEU A 73 -15.80 -2.53 8.11
CA LEU A 73 -16.89 -3.25 7.43
C LEU A 73 -17.70 -4.17 8.36
N GLU A 74 -17.14 -4.57 9.50
CA GLU A 74 -17.80 -5.41 10.51
C GLU A 74 -18.44 -4.59 11.66
N SER A 75 -18.34 -3.26 11.61
CA SER A 75 -18.83 -2.38 12.68
C SER A 75 -20.35 -2.11 12.59
N GLU A 76 -20.91 -1.49 13.64
CA GLU A 76 -22.32 -1.08 13.66
C GLU A 76 -22.63 0.05 12.66
N ASP A 77 -21.63 0.89 12.34
CA ASP A 77 -21.73 2.01 11.39
C ASP A 77 -20.49 2.03 10.46
N PRO A 78 -20.46 1.16 9.43
CA PRO A 78 -19.28 0.99 8.59
C PRO A 78 -18.83 2.23 7.84
N GLU A 79 -19.76 3.07 7.39
CA GLU A 79 -19.45 4.29 6.64
C GLU A 79 -18.70 5.28 7.52
N LYS A 80 -19.21 5.52 8.73
CA LYS A 80 -18.57 6.41 9.70
C LYS A 80 -17.20 5.93 10.14
N GLU A 81 -17.06 4.65 10.46
CA GLU A 81 -15.77 4.07 10.87
C GLU A 81 -14.76 4.12 9.72
N TRP A 82 -15.21 3.88 8.49
CA TRP A 82 -14.36 3.99 7.31
C TRP A 82 -13.85 5.41 7.09
N ASP A 83 -14.73 6.41 7.17
CA ASP A 83 -14.37 7.82 6.99
C ASP A 83 -13.34 8.25 8.04
N GLN A 84 -13.52 7.86 9.30
CA GLN A 84 -12.55 8.14 10.36
C GLN A 84 -11.17 7.53 10.06
N ILE A 85 -11.12 6.30 9.56
CA ILE A 85 -9.85 5.64 9.20
C ILE A 85 -9.16 6.37 8.05
N VAL A 86 -9.92 6.89 7.08
CA VAL A 86 -9.37 7.68 5.98
C VAL A 86 -8.81 9.02 6.51
N GLU A 87 -9.52 9.69 7.42
CA GLU A 87 -9.03 10.92 8.06
C GLU A 87 -7.72 10.68 8.83
N ASP A 88 -7.66 9.59 9.61
CA ASP A 88 -6.48 9.22 10.38
C ASP A 88 -5.29 8.89 9.45
N GLU A 89 -5.54 8.20 8.33
CA GLU A 89 -4.53 7.89 7.31
C GLU A 89 -3.97 9.16 6.66
N LEU A 90 -4.84 10.12 6.29
CA LEU A 90 -4.41 11.40 5.73
C LEU A 90 -3.55 12.19 6.70
N ALA A 91 -3.92 12.26 7.98
CA ALA A 91 -3.13 12.92 9.01
C ALA A 91 -1.75 12.26 9.20
N MET A 92 -1.68 10.93 9.14
CA MET A 92 -0.41 10.19 9.20
C MET A 92 0.48 10.47 7.98
N LEU A 93 -0.10 10.57 6.79
CA LEU A 93 0.63 10.89 5.55
C LEU A 93 1.15 12.33 5.57
N ASP A 94 0.36 13.29 6.05
CA ASP A 94 0.79 14.67 6.23
C ASP A 94 2.00 14.74 7.18
N ASP A 95 1.94 14.05 8.32
CA ASP A 95 3.05 13.95 9.27
C ASP A 95 4.30 13.30 8.65
N TYR A 96 4.12 12.35 7.73
CA TYR A 96 5.21 11.69 7.02
C TYR A 96 5.86 12.63 5.99
N LEU A 97 5.07 13.35 5.21
CA LEU A 97 5.53 14.33 4.22
C LEU A 97 6.26 15.50 4.89
N ASP A 98 5.77 15.96 6.04
CA ASP A 98 6.42 16.99 6.85
C ASP A 98 7.83 16.56 7.29
N LYS A 99 7.97 15.30 7.73
CA LYS A 99 9.26 14.74 8.15
C LYS A 99 10.24 14.58 6.98
N LYS A 100 9.75 14.33 5.76
CA LYS A 100 10.58 14.26 4.55
C LYS A 100 10.90 15.65 3.98
N GLY A 101 10.31 16.71 4.51
CA GLY A 101 10.52 18.09 4.06
C GLY A 101 9.92 18.37 2.67
N ILE A 102 8.89 17.59 2.29
CA ILE A 102 8.26 17.62 0.96
C ILE A 102 6.98 18.47 0.97
N LYS A 103 6.47 18.87 2.14
CA LYS A 103 5.27 19.70 2.21
C LYS A 103 5.50 21.02 1.45
N GLU A 104 4.80 21.18 0.34
CA GLU A 104 4.69 22.48 -0.31
C GLU A 104 3.87 23.38 0.61
N ASP A 105 4.51 24.40 1.17
CA ASP A 105 3.84 25.50 1.86
C ASP A 105 2.91 26.19 0.83
N ASN A 106 1.65 25.77 0.75
CA ASN A 106 0.60 26.49 0.02
C ASN A 106 0.09 27.69 0.81
#